data_AF-A0A1J1JD50-F1
#
_entry.id   AF-A0A1J1JD50-F1
#
_cell.length_a   1.000
_cell.length_b   1.000
_cell.length_c   1.000
_cell.angle_alpha   90.00
_cell.angle_beta   90.00
_cell.angle_gamma   90.00
#
_symmetry.space_group_name_H-M   'P 1'
#
loop_
_entity.id
_entity.type
_entity.pdbx_description
1 polymer ?
#
loop_
_entity_poly.entity_id
_entity_poly.type
_entity_poly.pdbx_seq_one_letter_code
_entity_poly.pdbx_strand_id
1 'polypeptide(L)'
;MIKVTRTIKLKFAKLNRCKAQMFEQMTEENTQIANKLLSLPIKERRKMTTAKIMSELKSALVNQVIRHTTSPTGRKTKQYKVLPVEVNNQKRKQFKGVL
;
A
#
# COMPACT_ATOMS: atom_id res chain seq x y z
N MET A 1 -27.67 -14.91 3.08
CA MET A 1 -26.33 -15.26 3.63
C MET A 1 -25.32 -14.22 3.16
N ILE A 2 -24.82 -13.36 4.05
CA ILE A 2 -23.88 -12.28 3.68
C ILE A 2 -22.47 -12.88 3.57
N LYS A 3 -21.86 -12.82 2.37
CA LYS A 3 -20.49 -13.30 2.13
C LYS A 3 -19.50 -12.33 2.76
N VAL A 4 -19.02 -12.63 3.97
CA VAL A 4 -17.98 -11.84 4.66
C VAL A 4 -16.62 -12.25 4.10
N THR A 5 -16.06 -11.45 3.20
CA THR A 5 -14.68 -11.66 2.70
C THR A 5 -13.70 -11.13 3.74
N ARG A 6 -13.10 -12.02 4.56
CA ARG A 6 -12.02 -11.65 5.48
C ARG A 6 -10.68 -11.62 4.74
N THR A 7 -10.08 -10.45 4.63
CA THR A 7 -8.72 -10.30 4.12
C THR A 7 -7.71 -10.71 5.19
N ILE A 8 -7.06 -11.87 5.03
CA ILE A 8 -5.98 -12.30 5.91
C ILE A 8 -4.70 -11.58 5.51
N LYS A 9 -4.07 -10.87 6.45
CA LYS A 9 -2.74 -10.27 6.27
C LYS A 9 -1.67 -11.35 6.42
N LEU A 10 -1.16 -11.86 5.31
CA LEU A 10 -0.08 -12.86 5.30
C LEU A 10 1.27 -12.16 5.51
N LYS A 11 2.02 -12.57 6.53
CA LYS A 11 3.43 -12.18 6.71
C LYS A 11 4.30 -12.94 5.70
N PHE A 12 5.28 -12.28 5.10
CA PHE A 12 6.29 -12.95 4.30
C PHE A 12 7.20 -13.78 5.22
N ALA A 13 7.23 -15.10 5.03
CA ALA A 13 8.09 -16.01 5.81
C ALA A 13 9.41 -16.24 5.06
N LYS A 14 10.55 -16.11 5.76
CA LYS A 14 11.91 -16.44 5.29
C LYS A 14 12.32 -15.73 3.99
N LEU A 15 12.31 -14.40 3.98
CA LEU A 15 12.94 -13.64 2.90
C LEU A 15 14.46 -13.81 2.98
N ASN A 16 15.12 -14.02 1.83
CA ASN A 16 16.57 -13.88 1.76
C ASN A 16 16.97 -12.40 1.89
N ARG A 17 18.24 -12.13 2.18
CA ARG A 17 18.73 -10.76 2.47
C ARG A 17 18.30 -9.74 1.39
N CYS A 18 18.47 -10.07 0.12
CA CYS A 18 18.12 -9.17 -0.98
C CYS A 18 16.61 -8.86 -1.02
N LYS A 19 15.75 -9.88 -0.85
CA LYS A 19 14.30 -9.69 -0.83
C LYS A 19 13.83 -8.92 0.40
N ALA A 20 14.49 -9.10 1.55
CA ALA A 20 14.22 -8.32 2.75
C ALA A 20 14.55 -6.84 2.54
N GLN A 21 15.72 -6.54 1.96
CA GLN A 21 16.13 -5.17 1.62
C GLN A 21 15.18 -4.52 0.60
N MET A 22 14.78 -5.25 -0.45
CA MET A 22 13.77 -4.75 -1.39
C MET A 22 12.44 -4.47 -0.69
N PHE A 23 12.04 -5.32 0.27
CA PHE A 23 10.81 -5.12 1.02
C PHE A 23 10.88 -3.89 1.94
N GLU A 24 12.03 -3.64 2.56
CA GLU A 24 12.29 -2.42 3.34
C GLU A 24 12.19 -1.18 2.47
N GLN A 25 12.87 -1.16 1.31
CA GLN A 25 12.82 -0.06 0.34
C GLN A 25 11.38 0.21 -0.13
N MET A 26 10.64 -0.84 -0.51
CA MET A 26 9.25 -0.69 -0.91
C MET A 26 8.37 -0.18 0.24
N THR A 27 8.65 -0.59 1.48
CA THR A 27 7.92 -0.14 2.67
C THR A 27 8.19 1.33 2.97
N GLU A 28 9.43 1.78 2.81
CA GLU A 28 9.81 3.18 2.95
C GLU A 28 9.08 4.04 1.92
N GLU A 29 9.15 3.67 0.64
CA GLU A 29 8.46 4.40 -0.43
C GLU A 29 6.94 4.43 -0.22
N ASN A 30 6.35 3.31 0.17
CA ASN A 30 4.92 3.19 0.50
C ASN A 30 4.51 4.12 1.65
N THR A 31 5.36 4.23 2.67
CA THR A 31 5.17 5.13 3.82
C THR A 31 5.26 6.59 3.38
N GLN A 32 6.23 6.93 2.54
CA GLN A 32 6.40 8.29 2.01
C GLN A 32 5.19 8.73 1.18
N ILE A 33 4.72 7.88 0.26
CA ILE A 33 3.52 8.16 -0.55
C ILE A 33 2.30 8.35 0.34
N ALA A 34 2.11 7.50 1.34
CA ALA A 34 0.99 7.61 2.27
C ALA A 34 1.00 8.96 3.00
N ASN A 35 2.16 9.38 3.51
CA ASN A 35 2.30 10.64 4.23
C ASN A 35 2.11 11.86 3.31
N LYS A 36 2.62 11.83 2.07
CA LYS A 36 2.34 12.84 1.04
C LYS A 36 0.85 12.95 0.70
N LEU A 37 0.12 11.84 0.70
CA LEU A 37 -1.33 11.86 0.50
C LEU A 37 -2.07 12.39 1.73
N LEU A 38 -1.62 12.04 2.95
CA LEU A 38 -2.26 12.50 4.19
C LEU A 38 -2.13 14.01 4.42
N SER A 39 -1.07 14.65 3.90
CA SER A 39 -0.93 16.11 3.94
C SER A 39 -1.96 16.84 3.07
N LEU A 40 -2.58 16.16 2.11
CA LEU A 40 -3.64 16.74 1.28
C LEU A 40 -5.01 16.69 2.00
N PRO A 41 -5.90 17.66 1.74
CA PRO A 41 -7.30 17.57 2.13
C PRO A 41 -7.98 16.32 1.54
N ILE A 42 -8.96 15.77 2.27
CA ILE A 42 -9.64 14.52 1.85
C ILE A 42 -10.32 14.62 0.48
N LYS A 43 -10.81 15.80 0.10
CA LYS A 43 -11.43 16.05 -1.22
C LYS A 43 -10.41 15.87 -2.35
N GLU A 44 -9.16 16.28 -2.13
CA GLU A 44 -8.08 16.16 -3.11
C GLU A 44 -7.53 14.74 -3.15
N ARG A 45 -7.34 14.09 -1.99
CA ARG A 45 -6.96 12.68 -1.92
C ARG A 45 -7.86 11.77 -2.76
N ARG A 46 -9.17 12.02 -2.75
CA ARG A 46 -10.16 11.24 -3.53
C ARG A 46 -10.02 11.42 -5.05
N LYS A 47 -9.37 12.50 -5.50
CA LYS A 47 -9.08 12.79 -6.92
C LYS A 47 -7.71 12.26 -7.37
N MET A 48 -6.93 11.69 -6.44
CA MET A 48 -5.63 11.10 -6.75
C MET A 48 -5.81 9.77 -7.45
N THR A 49 -4.97 9.55 -8.46
CA THR A 49 -4.89 8.31 -9.23
C THR A 49 -3.42 7.93 -9.34
N THR A 50 -3.14 6.68 -9.71
CA THR A 50 -1.76 6.22 -9.92
C THR A 50 -1.00 7.04 -10.96
N ALA A 51 -1.69 7.61 -11.95
CA ALA A 51 -1.08 8.46 -12.96
C ALA A 51 -0.54 9.79 -12.41
N LYS A 52 -1.06 10.24 -11.26
CA LYS A 52 -0.66 11.50 -10.60
C LYS A 52 0.43 11.30 -9.53
N ILE A 53 0.90 10.07 -9.35
CA ILE A 53 1.89 9.72 -8.34
C ILE A 53 3.07 9.09 -9.07
N MET A 54 4.20 9.81 -9.11
CA MET A 54 5.46 9.22 -9.54
C MET A 54 6.01 8.34 -8.41
N SER A 55 6.23 7.07 -8.72
CA SER A 55 6.70 6.05 -7.79
C SER A 55 7.34 4.90 -8.56
N GLU A 56 8.34 4.29 -7.96
CA GLU A 56 8.96 3.04 -8.41
C GLU A 56 8.10 1.82 -8.05
N LEU A 57 7.18 1.97 -7.10
CA LEU A 57 6.18 0.95 -6.79
C LEU A 57 5.26 0.68 -7.98
N LYS A 58 4.93 -0.60 -8.17
CA LYS A 58 3.88 -0.99 -9.11
C LYS A 58 2.57 -0.28 -8.80
N SER A 59 1.86 0.14 -9.84
CA SER A 59 0.56 0.85 -9.75
C SER A 59 -0.47 0.16 -8.85
N ALA A 60 -0.43 -1.19 -8.76
CA ALA A 60 -1.29 -1.94 -7.86
C ALA A 60 -1.06 -1.61 -6.37
N LEU A 61 0.18 -1.39 -5.96
CA LEU A 61 0.56 -1.04 -4.58
C LEU A 61 0.19 0.41 -4.29
N VAL A 62 0.51 1.33 -5.21
CA VAL A 62 0.14 2.75 -5.09
C VAL A 62 -1.38 2.93 -4.98
N ASN A 63 -2.16 2.18 -5.76
CA ASN A 63 -3.62 2.16 -5.63
C ASN A 63 -4.10 1.69 -4.25
N GLN A 64 -3.40 0.74 -3.63
CA GLN A 64 -3.72 0.28 -2.28
C GLN A 64 -3.47 1.39 -1.26
N VAL A 65 -2.40 2.17 -1.40
CA VAL A 65 -2.10 3.33 -0.54
C VAL A 65 -3.17 4.42 -0.68
N ILE A 66 -3.58 4.75 -1.90
CA ILE A 66 -4.67 5.72 -2.15
C ILE A 66 -5.96 5.26 -1.46
N ARG A 67 -6.32 3.99 -1.59
CA ARG A 67 -7.49 3.41 -0.90
C ARG A 67 -7.34 3.46 0.63
N HIS A 68 -6.15 3.16 1.13
CA HIS A 68 -5.88 3.18 2.56
C HIS A 68 -6.02 4.59 3.15
N THR A 69 -5.41 5.59 2.53
CA THR A 69 -5.42 7.00 2.97
C THR A 69 -6.78 7.69 2.83
N THR A 70 -7.70 7.14 2.03
CA THR A 70 -9.09 7.61 1.87
C THR A 70 -10.10 6.83 2.74
N SER A 71 -9.69 5.68 3.29
CA SER A 71 -10.50 4.87 4.20
C SER A 71 -10.83 5.59 5.52
N PRO A 72 -11.86 5.18 6.28
CA PRO A 72 -12.16 5.74 7.59
C PRO A 72 -10.97 5.72 8.55
N THR A 73 -10.16 4.65 8.51
CA THR A 73 -8.95 4.52 9.34
C THR A 73 -7.89 5.54 8.91
N GLY A 74 -7.58 5.60 7.61
CA GLY A 74 -6.58 6.54 7.08
C GLY A 74 -6.98 8.01 7.23
N ARG A 75 -8.28 8.33 7.28
CA ARG A 75 -8.76 9.69 7.55
C ARG A 75 -8.42 10.19 8.96
N LYS A 76 -8.37 9.29 9.94
CA LYS A 76 -8.04 9.62 11.33
C LYS A 76 -6.53 9.69 11.56
N THR A 77 -5.75 9.06 10.68
CA THR A 77 -4.28 9.07 10.76
C THR A 77 -3.71 10.38 10.24
N LYS A 78 -2.84 11.01 11.03
CA LYS A 78 -2.09 12.21 10.60
C LYS A 78 -0.82 11.85 9.82
N GLN A 79 -0.10 10.83 10.30
CA GLN A 79 1.15 10.36 9.71
C GLN A 79 1.39 8.90 10.10
N TYR A 80 2.05 8.15 9.22
CA TYR A 80 2.58 6.82 9.51
C TYR A 80 4.07 6.90 9.83
N LYS A 81 4.49 6.26 10.94
CA LYS A 81 5.91 5.96 11.20
C LYS A 81 6.42 4.89 10.24
N VAL A 82 5.63 3.84 10.04
CA VAL A 82 5.86 2.76 9.07
C VAL A 82 4.50 2.31 8.55
N LEU A 83 4.34 2.24 7.23
CA LEU A 83 3.20 1.62 6.57
C LEU A 83 3.70 0.50 5.65
N PRO A 84 3.62 -0.78 6.08
CA PRO A 84 4.04 -1.90 5.25
C PRO A 84 3.25 -1.99 3.95
N VAL A 85 3.91 -2.49 2.91
CA VAL A 85 3.27 -2.76 1.62
C VAL A 85 2.24 -3.88 1.79
N GLU A 86 1.01 -3.61 1.34
CA GLU A 86 -0.08 -4.60 1.35
C GLU A 86 -0.43 -5.03 -0.08
N VAL A 87 -0.50 -6.35 -0.30
CA VAL A 87 -0.88 -6.94 -1.58
C VAL A 87 -2.22 -7.65 -1.43
N ASN A 88 -3.24 -7.24 -2.19
CA ASN A 88 -4.54 -7.92 -2.17
C ASN A 88 -4.44 -9.29 -2.89
N ASN A 89 -5.11 -10.31 -2.35
CA ASN A 89 -5.14 -11.67 -2.89
C ASN A 89 -5.66 -11.73 -4.35
N GLN A 90 -6.53 -10.78 -4.75
CA GLN A 90 -6.99 -10.64 -6.15
C GLN A 90 -5.86 -10.29 -7.14
N LYS A 91 -4.79 -9.63 -6.67
CA LYS A 91 -3.63 -9.26 -7.49
C LYS A 91 -2.42 -10.18 -7.26
N ARG A 92 -2.53 -11.20 -6.40
CA ARG A 92 -1.44 -12.12 -6.05
C ARG A 92 -0.78 -12.79 -7.26
N LYS A 93 -1.54 -13.07 -8.33
CA LYS A 93 -1.01 -13.64 -9.58
C LYS A 93 0.04 -12.74 -10.26
N GLN A 94 -0.04 -11.42 -10.12
CA GLN A 94 0.89 -10.46 -10.73
C GLN A 94 2.23 -10.35 -9.99
N PHE A 95 2.33 -10.97 -8.80
CA PHE A 95 3.54 -10.97 -7.97
C PHE A 95 4.23 -12.35 -7.93
N LYS A 96 3.75 -13.33 -8.70
CA LYS A 96 4.29 -14.71 -8.77
C LYS A 96 5.72 -14.84 -9.32
N GLY A 97 6.39 -13.75 -9.69
CA GLY A 97 7.78 -13.78 -10.18
C GLY A 97 8.70 -12.75 -9.51
N VAL A 98 8.24 -12.07 -8.45
CA VAL A 98 9.00 -11.02 -7.76
C VAL A 98 9.30 -11.38 -6.29
N LEU A 99 8.60 -12.38 -5.75
CA LEU A 99 8.71 -12.84 -4.37
C LEU A 99 9.09 -14.31 -4.31
#